data_AF-A0A7Y5FGG7-F1
#
_entry.id   AF-A0A7Y5FGG7-F1
#
_cell.length_a   1.000
_cell.length_b   1.000
_cell.length_c   1.000
_cell.angle_alpha   90.00
_cell.angle_beta   90.00
_cell.angle_gamma   90.00
#
_symmetry.space_group_name_H-M   'P 1'
#
loop_
_entity.id
_entity.type
_entity.pdbx_description
1 polymer ?
#
loop_
_entity_poly.entity_id
_entity_poly.type
_entity_poly.pdbx_seq_one_letter_code
_entity_poly.pdbx_strand_id
1 'polypeptide(L)'
;MRAARPASHLCVRPHVRGDPLFHYTEKVVRRFPKNNGQGTYHITAWDPEIAELGLKFFRGINFRGLGNVEFKRDLRDNKLKIIECNPRFTAAHELLVRCGMDISLAIYNHLTGLPVPHLNSYKQGMTLWFPYRDFMAYKELKPLNEITLGQWLKSLIHTQQVVPHFRWLDPMPTLAPFLLSVKGRILK
;
A
#
# COMPACT_ATOMS: atom_id res chain seq x y z
N MET A 1 10.09 6.82 20.41
CA MET A 1 8.72 7.25 20.06
C MET A 1 8.02 6.12 19.30
N ARG A 2 6.94 5.54 19.86
CA ARG A 2 6.02 4.68 19.10
C ARG A 2 5.30 5.60 18.12
N ALA A 3 5.67 5.59 16.85
CA ALA A 3 4.99 6.41 15.86
C ALA A 3 3.80 5.62 15.33
N ALA A 4 2.63 6.26 15.14
CA ALA A 4 1.48 5.55 14.61
C ALA A 4 1.78 4.94 13.24
N ARG A 5 1.12 3.83 12.93
CA ARG A 5 1.29 3.15 11.64
C ARG A 5 0.76 4.04 10.51
N PRO A 6 1.50 4.20 9.40
CA PRO A 6 1.00 4.96 8.26
C PRO A 6 -0.23 4.31 7.65
N ALA A 7 -1.06 5.14 7.05
CA ALA A 7 -2.21 4.69 6.29
C ALA A 7 -2.40 5.61 5.09
N SER A 8 -2.89 5.05 3.99
CA SER A 8 -2.85 5.69 2.68
C SER A 8 -4.25 5.90 2.15
N HIS A 9 -4.48 7.02 1.48
CA HIS A 9 -5.65 7.26 0.63
C HIS A 9 -5.20 7.32 -0.83
N LEU A 10 -5.72 6.40 -1.64
CA LEU A 10 -5.53 6.42 -3.09
C LEU A 10 -6.84 6.82 -3.78
N CYS A 11 -6.71 7.70 -4.76
CA CYS A 11 -7.83 8.26 -5.49
C CYS A 11 -7.38 8.70 -6.89
N VAL A 12 -8.26 8.54 -7.88
CA VAL A 12 -8.12 9.20 -9.19
C VAL A 12 -9.17 10.28 -9.32
N ARG A 13 -8.73 11.52 -9.53
CA ARG A 13 -9.64 12.63 -9.84
C ARG A 13 -9.67 12.90 -11.35
N PRO A 14 -10.86 12.85 -11.99
CA PRO A 14 -10.99 13.15 -13.41
C PRO A 14 -10.73 14.64 -13.71
N HIS A 15 -10.55 14.95 -14.99
CA HIS A 15 -10.21 16.29 -15.48
C HIS A 15 -11.31 17.35 -15.25
N VAL A 16 -12.58 16.91 -15.23
CA VAL A 16 -13.77 17.75 -15.04
C VAL A 16 -14.15 17.78 -13.54
N ARG A 17 -14.66 18.91 -13.04
CA ARG A 17 -15.25 19.00 -11.69
C ARG A 17 -16.19 17.81 -11.47
N GLY A 18 -15.82 16.92 -10.56
CA GLY A 18 -16.57 15.69 -10.30
C GLY A 18 -16.00 14.93 -9.13
N ASP A 19 -16.77 13.91 -8.73
CA ASP A 19 -16.34 12.91 -7.78
C ASP A 19 -15.21 12.05 -8.37
N PRO A 20 -14.31 11.54 -7.53
CA PRO A 20 -13.24 10.69 -8.03
C PRO A 20 -13.79 9.38 -8.58
N LEU A 21 -13.05 8.78 -9.53
CA LEU A 21 -13.43 7.49 -10.13
C LEU A 21 -13.45 6.35 -9.11
N PHE A 22 -12.67 6.48 -8.03
CA PHE A 22 -12.65 5.52 -6.94
C PHE A 22 -12.09 6.16 -5.65
N HIS A 23 -12.42 5.53 -4.53
CA HIS A 23 -11.77 5.74 -3.25
C HIS A 23 -11.18 4.43 -2.75
N TYR A 24 -9.97 4.51 -2.21
CA TYR A 24 -9.31 3.37 -1.60
C TYR A 24 -8.51 3.82 -0.38
N THR A 25 -8.62 3.07 0.70
CA THR A 25 -7.72 3.23 1.85
C THR A 25 -7.12 1.89 2.27
N GLU A 26 -5.90 1.98 2.77
CA GLU A 26 -5.16 0.86 3.34
C GLU A 26 -4.37 1.30 4.57
N LYS A 27 -3.96 0.31 5.36
CA LYS A 27 -3.07 0.51 6.49
C LYS A 27 -1.74 -0.16 6.22
N VAL A 28 -0.66 0.58 6.38
CA VAL A 28 0.70 0.05 6.34
C VAL A 28 1.05 -0.47 7.73
N VAL A 29 0.92 -1.78 7.93
CA VAL A 29 1.09 -2.42 9.24
C VAL A 29 2.56 -2.42 9.67
N ARG A 30 3.47 -2.66 8.72
CA ARG A 30 4.92 -2.73 8.94
C ARG A 30 5.68 -2.12 7.76
N ARG A 31 6.82 -1.49 8.06
CA ARG A 31 7.77 -0.88 7.10
C ARG A 31 9.18 -1.32 7.46
N PHE A 32 10.05 -1.41 6.45
CA PHE A 32 11.49 -1.66 6.64
C PHE A 32 12.35 -0.85 5.68
N PRO A 33 13.38 -0.10 6.18
CA PRO A 33 13.66 0.16 7.59
C PRO A 33 12.55 0.93 8.31
N LYS A 34 12.50 0.88 9.64
CA LYS A 34 11.52 1.62 10.43
C LYS A 34 11.61 3.12 10.12
N ASN A 35 10.45 3.77 9.99
CA ASN A 35 10.26 5.19 9.67
C ASN A 35 10.75 5.70 8.31
N ASN A 36 11.72 5.08 7.65
CA ASN A 36 12.29 5.58 6.38
C ASN A 36 12.15 4.61 5.20
N GLY A 37 11.57 3.43 5.43
CA GLY A 37 11.46 2.37 4.44
C GLY A 37 10.12 2.27 3.71
N GLN A 38 10.03 1.26 2.85
CA GLN A 38 8.78 0.91 2.18
C GLN A 38 7.91 0.03 3.07
N GLY A 39 6.59 0.03 2.86
CA GLY A 39 5.67 -0.91 3.48
C GLY A 39 5.96 -2.34 3.08
N THR A 40 6.16 -3.19 4.09
CA THR A 40 6.44 -4.63 3.93
C THR A 40 5.20 -5.49 4.17
N TYR A 41 4.24 -4.94 4.91
CA TYR A 41 2.98 -5.59 5.20
C TYR A 41 1.86 -4.55 5.21
N HIS A 42 0.94 -4.67 4.26
CA HIS A 42 -0.21 -3.78 4.10
C HIS A 42 -1.49 -4.56 4.33
N ILE A 43 -2.56 -3.87 4.72
CA ILE A 43 -3.89 -4.45 4.82
C ILE A 43 -4.93 -3.51 4.21
N THR A 44 -5.80 -4.05 3.36
CA THR A 44 -6.96 -3.32 2.86
C THR A 44 -7.90 -3.03 4.02
N ALA A 45 -8.17 -1.76 4.27
CA ALA A 45 -9.00 -1.33 5.38
C ALA A 45 -9.60 0.04 5.07
N TRP A 46 -10.92 0.10 4.95
CA TRP A 46 -11.64 1.37 4.84
C TRP A 46 -11.43 2.22 6.10
N ASP A 47 -11.07 3.48 5.92
CA ASP A 47 -10.92 4.45 6.98
C ASP A 47 -11.53 5.79 6.52
N PRO A 48 -12.71 6.16 7.05
CA PRO A 48 -13.45 7.33 6.57
C PRO A 48 -12.72 8.65 6.82
N GLU A 49 -12.00 8.78 7.93
CA GLU A 49 -11.23 10.00 8.25
C GLU A 49 -10.12 10.21 7.22
N ILE A 50 -9.41 9.14 6.86
CA ILE A 50 -8.36 9.16 5.83
C ILE A 50 -8.94 9.46 4.45
N ALA A 51 -10.07 8.84 4.10
CA ALA A 51 -10.72 9.06 2.81
C ALA A 51 -11.20 10.50 2.65
N GLU A 52 -11.79 11.08 3.70
CA GLU A 52 -12.24 12.47 3.72
C GLU A 52 -11.06 13.45 3.61
N LEU A 53 -10.03 13.28 4.44
CA LEU A 53 -8.85 14.16 4.43
C LEU A 53 -8.09 14.09 3.12
N GLY A 54 -7.92 12.88 2.54
CA GLY A 54 -7.26 12.72 1.26
C GLY A 54 -8.03 13.37 0.12
N LEU A 55 -9.36 13.22 0.09
CA LEU A 55 -10.21 13.91 -0.88
C LEU A 55 -10.15 15.44 -0.70
N LYS A 56 -10.20 15.93 0.54
CA LYS A 56 -10.06 17.36 0.86
C LYS A 56 -8.73 17.91 0.37
N PHE A 57 -7.64 17.19 0.59
CA PHE A 57 -6.31 17.57 0.09
C PHE A 57 -6.29 17.70 -1.44
N PHE A 58 -6.68 16.64 -2.17
CA PHE A 58 -6.67 16.67 -3.64
C PHE A 58 -7.66 17.68 -4.24
N ARG A 59 -8.77 17.97 -3.55
CA ARG A 59 -9.69 19.05 -3.93
C ARG A 59 -9.06 20.43 -3.72
N GLY A 60 -8.42 20.65 -2.56
CA GLY A 60 -7.80 21.92 -2.20
C GLY A 60 -6.68 22.35 -3.16
N ILE A 61 -5.91 21.40 -3.67
CA ILE A 61 -4.83 21.68 -4.64
C ILE A 61 -5.28 21.57 -6.11
N ASN A 62 -6.58 21.34 -6.37
CA ASN A 62 -7.13 21.12 -7.70
C ASN A 62 -6.40 20.01 -8.50
N PHE A 63 -6.01 18.93 -7.82
CA PHE A 63 -5.27 17.82 -8.42
C PHE A 63 -6.10 17.06 -9.44
N ARG A 64 -5.46 16.63 -10.52
CA ARG A 64 -6.03 15.86 -11.63
C ARG A 64 -5.13 14.66 -11.92
N GLY A 65 -5.72 13.47 -12.05
CA GLY A 65 -5.00 12.22 -12.27
C GLY A 65 -4.99 11.30 -11.04
N LEU A 66 -4.08 10.32 -11.07
CA LEU A 66 -3.87 9.33 -10.01
C LEU A 66 -3.00 9.91 -8.89
N GLY A 67 -3.51 9.90 -7.67
CA GLY A 67 -2.79 10.37 -6.49
C GLY A 67 -2.97 9.42 -5.30
N ASN A 68 -1.86 9.11 -4.64
CA ASN A 68 -1.83 8.50 -3.31
C ASN A 68 -1.34 9.52 -2.30
N VAL A 69 -2.10 9.81 -1.26
CA VAL A 69 -1.62 10.62 -0.14
C VAL A 69 -1.53 9.75 1.11
N GLU A 70 -0.35 9.74 1.73
CA GLU A 70 -0.08 8.97 2.93
C GLU A 70 -0.19 9.85 4.17
N PHE A 71 -0.86 9.33 5.19
CA PHE A 71 -1.02 9.97 6.47
C PHE A 71 -0.36 9.17 7.58
N LYS A 72 0.02 9.87 8.64
CA LYS A 72 0.43 9.29 9.91
C LYS A 72 -0.29 10.02 11.04
N ARG A 73 -0.82 9.27 12.01
CA ARG A 73 -1.40 9.87 13.21
C ARG A 73 -0.29 10.33 14.15
N ASP A 74 -0.25 11.62 14.44
CA ASP A 74 0.64 12.16 15.44
C ASP A 74 0.05 11.92 16.83
N LEU A 75 0.76 11.19 17.69
CA LEU A 75 0.24 10.83 19.02
C LEU A 75 0.23 12.02 20.00
N ARG A 76 0.89 13.13 19.68
CA ARG A 76 0.94 14.32 20.54
C ARG A 76 -0.39 15.08 20.54
N ASP A 77 -1.06 15.11 19.40
CA ASP A 77 -2.33 15.83 19.19
C ASP A 77 -3.45 14.94 18.63
N ASN A 78 -3.16 13.65 18.41
CA ASN A 78 -4.04 12.64 17.84
C ASN A 78 -4.54 12.94 16.42
N LYS A 79 -3.91 13.87 15.68
CA LYS A 79 -4.32 14.28 14.33
C LYS A 79 -3.58 13.50 13.25
N LEU A 80 -4.26 13.21 12.14
CA LEU A 80 -3.62 12.72 10.92
C LEU A 80 -2.84 13.84 10.23
N LYS A 81 -1.58 13.56 9.88
CA LYS A 81 -0.68 14.49 9.19
C LYS A 81 -0.19 13.83 7.90
N ILE A 82 -0.15 14.59 6.81
CA ILE A 82 0.39 14.13 5.54
C ILE A 82 1.89 13.89 5.72
N ILE A 83 2.37 12.72 5.28
CA ILE A 83 3.79 12.39 5.25
C ILE A 83 4.34 12.29 3.83
N GLU A 84 3.50 11.96 2.86
CA GLU A 84 3.90 11.77 1.46
C GLU A 84 2.70 11.95 0.52
N CYS A 85 2.95 12.42 -0.70
CA CYS A 85 1.99 12.40 -1.79
C CYS A 85 2.67 11.87 -3.07
N ASN A 86 2.12 10.80 -3.64
CA ASN A 86 2.63 10.12 -4.82
C ASN A 86 1.64 10.27 -5.98
N PRO A 87 1.94 11.08 -7.01
CA PRO A 87 1.09 11.25 -8.20
C PRO A 87 1.33 10.11 -9.23
N ARG A 88 1.34 8.86 -8.76
CA ARG A 88 1.70 7.67 -9.56
C ARG A 88 1.17 6.38 -8.92
N PHE A 89 1.28 5.28 -9.67
CA PHE A 89 1.12 3.95 -9.10
C PHE A 89 2.13 3.70 -7.98
N THR A 90 1.68 2.98 -6.96
CA THR A 90 2.48 2.63 -5.78
C THR A 90 2.71 1.13 -5.73
N ALA A 91 3.59 0.69 -4.85
CA ALA A 91 3.87 -0.73 -4.65
C ALA A 91 2.63 -1.54 -4.21
N ALA A 92 1.59 -0.86 -3.70
CA ALA A 92 0.32 -1.46 -3.33
C ALA A 92 -0.59 -1.82 -4.53
N HIS A 93 -0.23 -1.43 -5.76
CA HIS A 93 -1.12 -1.58 -6.92
C HIS A 93 -1.68 -2.99 -7.10
N GLU A 94 -0.84 -4.02 -6.98
CA GLU A 94 -1.27 -5.41 -7.09
C GLU A 94 -2.31 -5.78 -6.01
N LEU A 95 -2.20 -5.24 -4.80
CA LEU A 95 -3.22 -5.44 -3.76
C LEU A 95 -4.58 -4.87 -4.17
N LEU A 96 -4.58 -3.69 -4.80
CA LEU A 96 -5.80 -3.05 -5.30
C LEU A 96 -6.48 -3.92 -6.36
N VAL A 97 -5.73 -4.38 -7.37
CA VAL A 97 -6.28 -5.25 -8.42
C VAL A 97 -6.89 -6.51 -7.79
N ARG A 98 -6.17 -7.16 -6.87
CA ARG A 98 -6.61 -8.40 -6.23
C ARG A 98 -7.79 -8.22 -5.28
N CYS A 99 -7.98 -7.04 -4.70
CA CYS A 99 -9.14 -6.73 -3.87
C CYS A 99 -10.37 -6.26 -4.66
N GLY A 100 -10.30 -6.25 -5.99
CA GLY A 100 -11.39 -5.91 -6.90
C GLY A 100 -11.33 -4.50 -7.48
N MET A 101 -10.23 -3.77 -7.25
CA MET A 101 -10.00 -2.41 -7.71
C MET A 101 -8.97 -2.39 -8.82
N ASP A 102 -9.36 -2.81 -10.02
CA ASP A 102 -8.49 -2.66 -11.19
C ASP A 102 -8.45 -1.19 -11.65
N ILE A 103 -7.67 -0.41 -10.91
CA ILE A 103 -7.51 1.03 -11.14
C ILE A 103 -6.80 1.32 -12.46
N SER A 104 -5.99 0.38 -12.97
CA SER A 104 -5.28 0.56 -14.24
C SER A 104 -6.26 0.47 -15.39
N LEU A 105 -7.15 -0.54 -15.37
CA LEU A 105 -8.24 -0.64 -16.33
C LEU A 105 -9.20 0.56 -16.25
N ALA A 106 -9.54 1.00 -15.03
CA ALA A 106 -10.41 2.17 -14.86
C ALA A 106 -9.81 3.46 -15.42
N ILE A 107 -8.52 3.70 -15.16
CA ILE A 107 -7.79 4.86 -15.73
C ILE A 107 -7.72 4.74 -17.24
N TYR A 108 -7.36 3.57 -17.77
CA TYR A 108 -7.28 3.34 -19.22
C TYR A 108 -8.62 3.59 -19.91
N ASN A 109 -9.70 3.01 -19.39
CA ASN A 109 -11.05 3.19 -19.94
C ASN A 109 -11.47 4.66 -19.89
N HIS A 110 -11.19 5.34 -18.77
CA HIS A 110 -11.49 6.76 -18.64
C HIS A 110 -10.75 7.62 -19.68
N LEU A 111 -9.46 7.36 -19.88
CA LEU A 111 -8.63 8.11 -20.84
C LEU A 111 -8.99 7.83 -22.31
N THR A 112 -9.54 6.65 -22.59
CA THR A 112 -9.91 6.21 -23.95
C THR A 112 -11.40 6.37 -24.27
N GLY A 113 -12.20 6.87 -23.34
CA GLY A 113 -13.65 7.03 -23.51
C GLY A 113 -14.43 5.71 -23.48
N LEU A 114 -13.84 4.63 -23.00
CA LEU A 114 -14.51 3.34 -22.80
C LEU A 114 -15.29 3.33 -21.48
N PRO A 115 -16.26 2.39 -21.32
CA PRO A 115 -17.00 2.25 -20.06
C PRO A 115 -16.07 1.99 -18.87
N VAL A 116 -16.12 2.86 -17.86
CA VAL A 116 -15.30 2.71 -16.65
C VAL A 116 -15.97 1.68 -15.72
N PRO A 117 -15.24 0.66 -15.22
CA PRO A 117 -15.78 -0.28 -14.25
C PRO A 117 -16.19 0.42 -12.96
N HIS A 118 -17.26 -0.05 -12.32
CA HIS A 118 -17.72 0.49 -11.04
C HIS A 118 -16.78 0.08 -9.89
N LEU A 119 -16.02 1.04 -9.37
CA LEU A 119 -15.03 0.84 -8.30
C LEU A 119 -15.52 1.38 -6.96
N ASN A 120 -16.71 0.95 -6.54
CA ASN A 120 -17.40 1.50 -5.36
C ASN A 120 -17.03 0.78 -4.05
N SER A 121 -16.46 -0.43 -4.14
CA SER A 121 -16.13 -1.25 -2.97
C SER A 121 -14.98 -2.20 -3.28
N TYR A 122 -14.30 -2.65 -2.23
CA TYR A 122 -13.20 -3.59 -2.34
C TYR A 122 -13.15 -4.54 -1.16
N LYS A 123 -12.55 -5.72 -1.37
CA LYS A 123 -12.37 -6.73 -0.33
C LYS A 123 -11.51 -6.18 0.81
N GLN A 124 -12.07 -6.20 2.01
CA GLN A 124 -11.41 -5.76 3.25
C GLN A 124 -10.58 -6.91 3.85
N GLY A 125 -9.52 -6.57 4.59
CA GLY A 125 -8.68 -7.54 5.28
C GLY A 125 -7.74 -8.35 4.39
N MET A 126 -7.63 -8.03 3.10
CA MET A 126 -6.62 -8.60 2.22
C MET A 126 -5.27 -7.96 2.50
N THR A 127 -4.19 -8.73 2.39
CA THR A 127 -2.86 -8.24 2.76
C THR A 127 -1.86 -8.32 1.62
N LEU A 128 -1.04 -7.29 1.47
CA LEU A 128 0.15 -7.34 0.63
C LEU A 128 1.36 -7.62 1.51
N TRP A 129 2.07 -8.70 1.21
CA TRP A 129 3.19 -9.16 2.02
C TRP A 129 4.47 -9.30 1.20
N PHE A 130 5.55 -8.69 1.70
CA PHE A 130 6.92 -8.86 1.21
C PHE A 130 7.72 -9.71 2.21
N PRO A 131 7.74 -11.06 2.09
CA PRO A 131 8.16 -11.94 3.17
C PRO A 131 9.55 -11.65 3.75
N TYR A 132 10.55 -11.54 2.88
CA TYR A 132 11.93 -11.28 3.29
C TYR A 132 12.07 -9.94 4.02
N ARG A 133 11.51 -8.87 3.45
CA ARG A 133 11.62 -7.53 4.04
C ARG A 133 10.78 -7.41 5.31
N ASP A 134 9.64 -8.09 5.37
CA ASP A 134 8.80 -8.09 6.56
C ASP A 134 9.44 -8.86 7.72
N PHE A 135 10.18 -9.93 7.43
CA PHE A 135 11.01 -10.59 8.43
C PHE A 135 12.12 -9.66 8.94
N MET A 136 12.75 -8.87 8.05
CA MET A 136 13.72 -7.85 8.47
C MET A 136 13.07 -6.74 9.31
N ALA A 137 11.85 -6.32 8.97
CA ALA A 137 11.05 -5.40 9.79
C ALA A 137 10.80 -5.98 11.18
N TYR A 138 10.39 -7.25 11.28
CA TYR A 138 10.22 -7.94 12.56
C TYR A 138 11.52 -7.96 13.37
N LYS A 139 12.66 -8.30 12.75
CA LYS A 139 13.96 -8.31 13.43
C LYS A 139 14.36 -6.93 13.98
N GLU A 140 14.02 -5.86 13.28
CA GLU A 140 14.25 -4.47 13.73
C GLU A 140 13.29 -4.06 14.87
N LEU A 141 12.02 -4.48 14.81
CA LEU A 141 10.99 -4.10 15.78
C LEU A 141 11.02 -4.93 17.08
N LYS A 142 11.50 -6.17 17.04
CA LYS A 142 11.59 -7.08 18.19
C LYS A 142 12.44 -6.50 19.34
N PRO A 143 13.69 -6.03 19.15
CA PRO A 143 14.49 -5.48 20.25
C PRO A 143 13.91 -4.17 20.81
N LEU A 144 13.04 -3.49 20.06
CA LEU A 144 12.32 -2.30 20.49
C LEU A 144 11.05 -2.61 21.31
N ASN A 145 10.72 -3.89 21.53
CA ASN A 145 9.48 -4.34 22.16
C ASN A 145 8.22 -3.77 21.50
N GLU A 146 8.26 -3.53 20.17
CA GLU A 146 7.11 -3.04 19.39
C GLU A 146 6.28 -4.17 18.79
N ILE A 147 6.84 -5.36 18.68
CA ILE A 147 6.15 -6.57 18.23
C ILE A 147 6.77 -7.82 18.85
N THR A 148 5.95 -8.79 19.24
CA THR A 148 6.42 -10.12 19.66
C THR A 148 6.44 -11.11 18.49
N LEU A 149 7.18 -12.21 18.62
CA LEU A 149 7.17 -13.29 17.62
C LEU A 149 5.75 -13.83 17.39
N GLY A 150 4.99 -14.06 18.46
CA GLY A 150 3.62 -14.55 18.39
C GLY A 150 2.68 -13.56 17.68
N GLN A 151 2.83 -12.25 17.92
CA GLN A 151 2.06 -11.22 17.21
C GLN A 151 2.42 -11.17 15.72
N TRP A 152 3.70 -11.32 15.38
CA TRP A 152 4.14 -11.39 13.99
C TRP A 152 3.57 -12.62 13.29
N LEU A 153 3.76 -13.82 13.85
CA LEU A 153 3.21 -15.07 13.31
C LEU A 153 1.69 -15.02 13.18
N LYS A 154 0.97 -14.52 14.20
CA LYS A 154 -0.48 -14.35 14.14
C LYS A 154 -0.92 -13.47 12.97
N SER A 155 -0.17 -12.42 12.65
CA SER A 155 -0.48 -11.58 11.48
C SER A 155 -0.32 -12.33 10.16
N LEU A 156 0.52 -13.36 10.10
CA LEU A 156 0.74 -14.16 8.89
C LEU A 156 -0.30 -15.27 8.68
N ILE A 157 -1.24 -15.48 9.61
CA ILE A 157 -2.27 -16.53 9.50
C ILE A 157 -3.44 -16.09 8.57
N HIS A 158 -3.36 -14.90 7.96
CA HIS A 158 -4.38 -14.46 7.00
C HIS A 158 -4.41 -15.32 5.74
N THR A 159 -5.63 -15.65 5.28
CA THR A 159 -5.88 -16.55 4.15
C THR A 159 -5.82 -15.84 2.79
N GLN A 160 -5.91 -14.50 2.77
CA GLN A 160 -5.99 -13.70 1.53
C GLN A 160 -4.74 -12.82 1.37
N GLN A 161 -3.59 -13.46 1.21
CA GLN A 161 -2.32 -12.77 1.04
C GLN A 161 -1.93 -12.65 -0.42
N VAL A 162 -1.47 -11.47 -0.78
CA VAL A 162 -0.90 -11.12 -2.07
C VAL A 162 0.60 -11.02 -1.88
N VAL A 163 1.35 -11.83 -2.63
CA VAL A 163 2.81 -11.71 -2.74
C VAL A 163 3.11 -11.10 -4.12
N PRO A 164 3.64 -9.87 -4.18
CA PRO A 164 3.58 -9.04 -5.39
C PRO A 164 4.37 -9.60 -6.57
N HIS A 165 5.48 -10.27 -6.30
CA HIS A 165 6.38 -10.78 -7.36
C HIS A 165 6.13 -12.24 -7.71
N PHE A 166 5.29 -12.95 -6.94
CA PHE A 166 5.14 -14.40 -7.09
C PHE A 166 3.96 -14.74 -7.98
N ARG A 167 4.26 -15.54 -9.01
CA ARG A 167 3.28 -16.17 -9.90
C ARG A 167 3.73 -17.60 -10.15
N TRP A 168 2.78 -18.53 -10.18
CA TRP A 168 3.06 -19.93 -10.49
C TRP A 168 3.61 -20.12 -11.90
N LEU A 169 3.10 -19.34 -12.87
CA LEU A 169 3.52 -19.40 -14.27
C LEU A 169 4.79 -18.59 -14.55
N ASP A 170 5.20 -17.73 -13.63
CA ASP A 170 6.42 -16.93 -13.75
C ASP A 170 7.08 -16.72 -12.37
N PRO A 171 7.78 -17.73 -11.84
CA PRO A 171 8.42 -17.65 -10.53
C PRO A 171 9.74 -16.86 -10.56
N MET A 172 10.31 -16.62 -11.75
CA MET A 172 11.63 -16.00 -11.89
C MET A 172 11.74 -14.60 -11.30
N PRO A 173 10.75 -13.69 -11.44
CA PRO A 173 10.79 -12.38 -10.77
C PRO A 173 10.95 -12.47 -9.25
N THR A 174 10.43 -13.53 -8.61
CA THR A 174 10.61 -13.74 -7.16
C THR A 174 12.00 -14.30 -6.83
N LEU A 175 12.53 -15.20 -7.65
CA LEU A 175 13.77 -15.93 -7.37
C LEU A 175 15.03 -15.20 -7.86
N ALA A 176 14.94 -14.43 -8.94
CA ALA A 176 16.07 -13.76 -9.58
C ALA A 176 16.88 -12.85 -8.62
N PRO A 177 16.26 -12.04 -7.73
CA PRO A 177 17.03 -11.24 -6.78
C PRO A 177 17.94 -12.08 -5.87
N PHE A 178 17.49 -13.27 -5.45
CA PHE A 178 18.29 -14.19 -4.65
C PHE A 178 19.44 -14.79 -5.47
N LEU A 179 19.15 -15.26 -6.69
CA LEU A 179 20.14 -15.88 -7.58
C LEU A 179 21.25 -14.90 -7.99
N LEU A 180 20.89 -13.65 -8.29
CA LEU A 180 21.85 -12.60 -8.66
C LEU A 180 22.69 -12.16 -7.46
N SER A 181 22.09 -12.09 -6.26
CA SER A 181 22.84 -11.79 -5.02
C SER A 181 23.85 -12.89 -4.66
N VAL A 182 23.57 -14.15 -5.00
CA VAL A 182 24.50 -15.27 -4.79
C VAL A 182 25.64 -15.20 -5.81
N LYS A 183 25.36 -14.95 -7.10
CA LYS A 183 26.41 -14.78 -8.13
C LYS A 183 27.36 -13.62 -7.83
N GLY A 184 26.86 -12.48 -7.37
CA GLY A 184 27.70 -11.33 -7.00
C GLY A 184 28.59 -11.55 -5.77
N ARG A 185 28.32 -12.58 -4.96
CA ARG A 185 29.17 -13.00 -3.83
C ARG A 185 30.17 -14.10 -4.18
N ILE A 186 29.91 -14.87 -5.24
CA ILE A 186 30.82 -15.93 -5.72
C ILE A 186 31.88 -15.37 -6.67
N LEU A 187 31.63 -14.20 -7.28
CA LEU A 187 32.56 -13.49 -8.17
C LEU A 187 33.44 -12.44 -7.46
N LYS A 188 33.59 -12.54 -6.14
CA LYS A 188 34.56 -11.80 -5.31
C LYS A 188 35.42 -12.77 -4.55
#